data_AF-A0A2T6N606-F1
#
_entry.id   AF-A0A2T6N606-F1
#
_cell.length_a   1.000
_cell.length_b   1.000
_cell.length_c   1.000
_cell.angle_alpha   90.00
_cell.angle_beta   90.00
_cell.angle_gamma   90.00
#
_symmetry.space_group_name_H-M   'P 1'
#
loop_
_entity.id
_entity.type
_entity.pdbx_description
1 polymer ?
#
loop_
_entity_poly.entity_id
_entity_poly.type
_entity_poly.pdbx_seq_one_letter_code
_entity_poly.pdbx_strand_id
1 'polypeptide(L)'
;MRQVVVAYIRRAQNAFLAYSDARQLTLEYLDGNQPDNPRINGYFSSVTAWENFALQISMVIDLFRWLNQGAGAFEKNDGSKEQRLYEIANLIKHTASAVDSGQCPGSGTIPLWLENDGLHSFETSITFQEVSEILADVCKLANDYQDPRSLKEKWAMEPQVDEDVVKQGS
;
A
#
# COMPACT_ATOMS: atom_id res chain seq x y z
N MET A 1 -7.27 14.21 14.78
CA MET A 1 -6.63 14.44 13.46
C MET A 1 -5.09 14.39 13.52
N ARG A 2 -4.39 15.14 14.40
CA ARG A 2 -2.91 15.12 14.52
C ARG A 2 -2.29 13.71 14.64
N GLN A 3 -2.88 12.82 15.43
CA GLN A 3 -2.40 11.44 15.59
C GLN A 3 -2.48 10.62 14.30
N VAL A 4 -3.49 10.87 13.46
CA VAL A 4 -3.66 10.14 12.19
C VAL A 4 -2.66 10.62 11.15
N VAL A 5 -2.35 11.92 11.12
CA VAL A 5 -1.27 12.46 10.28
C VAL A 5 0.09 11.86 10.66
N VAL A 6 0.38 11.78 11.96
CA VAL A 6 1.61 11.12 12.44
C VAL A 6 1.62 9.63 12.07
N ALA A 7 0.47 8.95 12.18
CA ALA A 7 0.33 7.56 11.74
C ALA A 7 0.58 7.42 10.23
N TYR A 8 0.05 8.33 9.40
CA TYR A 8 0.27 8.35 7.96
C TYR A 8 1.76 8.48 7.65
N ILE A 9 2.43 9.49 8.21
CA ILE A 9 3.87 9.71 7.99
C ILE A 9 4.68 8.48 8.40
N ARG A 10 4.37 7.88 9.56
CA ARG A 10 5.04 6.66 10.02
C ARG A 10 4.82 5.49 9.04
N ARG A 11 3.60 5.33 8.50
CA ARG A 11 3.30 4.27 7.53
C ARG A 11 3.95 4.52 6.17
N ALA A 12 4.00 5.77 5.72
CA ALA A 12 4.75 6.16 4.55
C ALA A 12 6.24 5.78 4.71
N GLN A 13 6.87 6.13 5.83
CA GLN A 13 8.25 5.74 6.13
C GLN A 13 8.43 4.22 6.10
N ASN A 14 7.54 3.46 6.74
CA ASN A 14 7.61 2.00 6.71
C ASN A 14 7.45 1.42 5.30
N ALA A 15 6.63 2.03 4.44
CA ALA A 15 6.48 1.61 3.04
C ALA A 15 7.79 1.83 2.26
N PHE A 16 8.49 2.95 2.49
CA PHE A 16 9.81 3.18 1.89
C PHE A 16 10.85 2.16 2.35
N LEU A 17 10.89 1.85 3.65
CA LEU A 17 11.80 0.83 4.19
C LEU A 17 11.49 -0.55 3.60
N ALA A 18 10.21 -0.95 3.61
CA ALA A 18 9.78 -2.22 3.05
C ALA A 18 10.10 -2.34 1.55
N TYR A 19 9.91 -1.26 0.78
CA TYR A 19 10.32 -1.23 -0.63
C TYR A 19 11.82 -1.40 -0.81
N SER A 20 12.62 -0.67 -0.02
CA SER A 20 14.08 -0.76 -0.08
C SER A 20 14.56 -2.18 0.22
N ASP A 21 14.01 -2.80 1.28
CA ASP A 21 14.33 -4.16 1.68
C ASP A 21 13.92 -5.17 0.60
N ALA A 22 12.69 -5.04 0.06
CA ALA A 22 12.19 -5.92 -0.99
C ALA A 22 13.03 -5.84 -2.26
N ARG A 23 13.40 -4.61 -2.67
CA ARG A 23 14.29 -4.38 -3.81
C ARG A 23 15.67 -4.98 -3.57
N GLN A 24 16.25 -4.78 -2.39
CA GLN A 24 17.58 -5.30 -2.06
C GLN A 24 17.60 -6.84 -2.09
N LEU A 25 16.64 -7.48 -1.44
CA LEU A 25 16.52 -8.94 -1.46
C LEU A 25 16.30 -9.50 -2.87
N THR A 26 15.51 -8.80 -3.69
CA THR A 26 15.29 -9.18 -5.10
C THR A 26 16.61 -9.10 -5.88
N LEU A 27 17.42 -8.07 -5.68
CA LEU A 27 18.72 -7.94 -6.33
C LEU A 27 19.70 -9.02 -5.87
N GLU A 28 19.75 -9.33 -4.57
CA GLU A 28 20.58 -10.41 -4.01
C GLU A 28 20.17 -11.78 -4.53
N TYR A 29 18.87 -12.00 -4.72
CA TYR A 29 18.37 -13.19 -5.39
C TYR A 29 18.90 -13.25 -6.83
N LEU A 30 18.73 -12.18 -7.62
CA LEU A 30 19.13 -12.15 -9.03
C LEU A 30 20.65 -12.27 -9.25
N ASP A 31 21.47 -11.62 -8.43
CA ASP A 31 22.94 -11.65 -8.53
C ASP A 31 23.52 -13.06 -8.28
N GLY A 32 22.84 -13.84 -7.45
CA GLY A 32 23.28 -15.16 -7.02
C GLY A 32 22.57 -16.35 -7.68
N ASN A 33 21.57 -16.10 -8.53
CA ASN A 33 20.72 -17.16 -9.06
C ASN A 33 21.39 -17.85 -10.27
N GLN A 34 21.52 -19.16 -10.21
CA GLN A 34 21.95 -19.97 -11.36
C GLN A 34 20.79 -20.89 -11.79
N PRO A 35 20.57 -21.10 -13.10
CA PRO A 35 19.46 -21.93 -13.60
C PRO A 35 19.48 -23.38 -13.07
N ASP A 36 20.67 -23.90 -12.78
CA ASP A 36 20.95 -25.24 -12.28
C ASP A 36 21.00 -25.33 -10.75
N ASN A 37 21.08 -24.19 -10.05
CA ASN A 37 21.03 -24.13 -8.59
C ASN A 37 20.24 -22.89 -8.13
N PRO A 38 18.90 -22.91 -8.24
CA PRO A 38 18.09 -21.76 -7.91
C PRO A 38 18.16 -21.46 -6.41
N ARG A 39 18.36 -20.19 -6.06
CA ARG A 39 18.35 -19.74 -4.66
C ARG A 39 16.91 -19.59 -4.15
N ILE A 40 16.22 -20.72 -3.99
CA ILE A 40 14.80 -20.79 -3.63
C ILE A 40 14.49 -19.98 -2.35
N ASN A 41 15.35 -20.07 -1.34
CA ASN A 41 15.19 -19.29 -0.10
C ASN A 41 15.24 -17.77 -0.37
N GLY A 42 16.15 -17.31 -1.24
CA GLY A 42 16.26 -15.90 -1.60
C GLY A 42 15.02 -15.39 -2.35
N TYR A 43 14.44 -16.24 -3.19
CA TYR A 43 13.16 -15.93 -3.84
C TYR A 43 12.04 -15.74 -2.81
N PHE A 44 11.84 -16.69 -1.88
CA PHE A 44 10.80 -16.57 -0.85
C PHE A 44 11.03 -15.39 0.10
N SER A 45 12.27 -15.08 0.45
CA SER A 45 12.60 -13.87 1.20
C SER A 45 12.21 -12.60 0.45
N SER A 46 12.47 -12.56 -0.86
CA SER A 46 12.09 -11.43 -1.72
C SER A 46 10.57 -11.27 -1.77
N VAL A 47 9.83 -12.37 -2.04
CA VAL A 47 8.35 -12.37 -2.05
C VAL A 47 7.79 -11.87 -0.72
N THR A 48 8.28 -12.39 0.41
CA THR A 48 7.83 -11.98 1.75
C THR A 48 8.05 -10.49 2.00
N ALA A 49 9.16 -9.94 1.53
CA ALA A 49 9.43 -8.51 1.65
C ALA A 49 8.48 -7.67 0.79
N TRP A 50 8.15 -8.14 -0.42
CA TRP A 50 7.14 -7.50 -1.28
C TRP A 50 5.72 -7.59 -0.71
N GLU A 51 5.36 -8.70 -0.06
CA GLU A 51 4.10 -8.82 0.66
C GLU A 51 4.00 -7.77 1.77
N ASN A 52 5.06 -7.64 2.59
CA ASN A 52 5.11 -6.62 3.63
C ASN A 52 5.00 -5.20 3.04
N PHE A 53 5.66 -4.92 1.92
CA PHE A 53 5.52 -3.65 1.20
C PHE A 53 4.06 -3.36 0.83
N ALA A 54 3.38 -4.32 0.17
CA ALA A 54 1.97 -4.17 -0.23
C ALA A 54 1.07 -3.91 1.00
N LEU A 55 1.32 -4.61 2.11
CA LEU A 55 0.60 -4.38 3.36
C LEU A 55 0.83 -2.97 3.92
N GLN A 56 2.07 -2.46 3.92
CA GLN A 56 2.33 -1.08 4.36
C GLN A 56 1.60 -0.05 3.49
N ILE A 57 1.63 -0.21 2.16
CA ILE A 57 0.90 0.70 1.26
C ILE A 57 -0.60 0.65 1.50
N SER A 58 -1.19 -0.53 1.69
CA SER A 58 -2.63 -0.64 1.98
C SER A 58 -3.03 0.17 3.23
N MET A 59 -2.21 0.15 4.28
CA MET A 59 -2.44 0.96 5.48
C MET A 59 -2.27 2.47 5.21
N VAL A 60 -1.36 2.86 4.32
CA VAL A 60 -1.22 4.27 3.90
C VAL A 60 -2.48 4.74 3.18
N ILE A 61 -3.03 3.91 2.28
CA ILE A 61 -4.27 4.19 1.56
C ILE A 61 -5.47 4.29 2.52
N ASP A 62 -5.57 3.39 3.50
CA ASP A 62 -6.62 3.43 4.51
C ASP A 62 -6.58 4.72 5.34
N LEU A 63 -5.38 5.15 5.74
CA LEU A 63 -5.19 6.39 6.48
C LEU A 63 -5.46 7.63 5.61
N PHE A 64 -5.08 7.59 4.33
CA PHE A 64 -5.44 8.63 3.36
C PHE A 64 -6.95 8.79 3.25
N ARG A 65 -7.66 7.68 3.08
CA ARG A 65 -9.11 7.67 3.00
C ARG A 65 -9.76 8.24 4.26
N TRP A 66 -9.23 7.90 5.43
CA TRP A 66 -9.69 8.45 6.70
C TRP A 66 -9.47 9.98 6.78
N LEU A 67 -8.29 10.45 6.37
CA LEU A 67 -7.95 11.88 6.39
C LEU A 67 -8.80 12.71 5.44
N ASN A 68 -9.25 12.13 4.32
CA ASN A 68 -10.10 12.80 3.34
C ASN A 68 -11.59 12.47 3.50
N GLN A 69 -12.05 12.23 4.74
CA GLN A 69 -13.48 12.06 5.07
C GLN A 69 -14.18 10.97 4.23
N GLY A 70 -13.45 9.90 3.87
CA GLY A 70 -13.97 8.78 3.11
C GLY A 70 -13.62 8.78 1.62
N ALA A 71 -13.13 9.90 1.08
CA ALA A 71 -12.59 9.95 -0.29
C ALA A 71 -11.28 9.16 -0.36
N GLY A 72 -11.30 8.05 -1.12
CA GLY A 72 -10.17 7.13 -1.25
C GLY A 72 -9.14 7.59 -2.28
N ALA A 73 -8.04 6.84 -2.37
CA ALA A 73 -7.04 7.03 -3.44
C ALA A 73 -7.52 6.50 -4.80
N PHE A 74 -8.62 5.75 -4.82
CA PHE A 74 -9.22 5.12 -5.98
C PHE A 74 -10.72 4.91 -5.77
N GLU A 75 -11.45 4.69 -6.86
CA GLU A 75 -12.83 4.21 -6.88
C GLU A 75 -12.88 2.68 -7.07
N LYS A 76 -13.97 2.06 -6.62
CA LYS A 76 -14.12 0.61 -6.78
C LYS A 76 -14.18 0.25 -8.27
N ASN A 77 -13.31 -0.66 -8.69
CA ASN A 77 -13.19 -1.18 -10.07
C ASN A 77 -12.71 -0.13 -11.10
N ASP A 78 -11.99 0.91 -10.67
CA ASP A 78 -11.39 1.89 -11.58
C ASP A 78 -10.11 1.38 -12.29
N GLY A 79 -9.54 0.26 -11.84
CA GLY A 79 -8.34 -0.36 -12.40
C GLY A 79 -7.05 0.43 -12.14
N SER A 80 -7.11 1.45 -11.29
CA SER A 80 -5.96 2.25 -10.88
C SER A 80 -4.86 1.38 -10.27
N LYS A 81 -3.62 1.86 -10.34
CA LYS A 81 -2.48 1.16 -9.73
C LYS A 81 -2.64 1.04 -8.21
N GLU A 82 -3.26 2.04 -7.58
CA GLU A 82 -3.61 2.05 -6.17
C GLU A 82 -4.64 0.97 -5.84
N GLN A 83 -5.70 0.83 -6.65
CA GLN A 83 -6.67 -0.24 -6.48
C GLN A 83 -6.01 -1.62 -6.61
N ARG A 84 -5.25 -1.84 -7.68
CA ARG A 84 -4.60 -3.14 -7.96
C ARG A 84 -3.63 -3.55 -6.85
N LEU A 85 -2.80 -2.63 -6.35
CA LEU A 85 -1.92 -2.92 -5.22
C LEU A 85 -2.70 -3.17 -3.92
N TYR A 86 -3.79 -2.46 -3.70
CA TYR A 86 -4.67 -2.68 -2.55
C TYR A 86 -5.37 -4.04 -2.60
N GLU A 87 -5.76 -4.51 -3.79
CA GLU A 87 -6.29 -5.85 -4.02
C GLU A 87 -5.26 -6.94 -3.72
N ILE A 88 -4.02 -6.79 -4.20
CA ILE A 88 -2.91 -7.69 -3.84
C ILE A 88 -2.74 -7.76 -2.32
N ALA A 89 -2.74 -6.61 -1.64
CA ALA A 89 -2.61 -6.55 -0.19
C ALA A 89 -3.78 -7.25 0.54
N ASN A 90 -5.02 -7.13 0.03
CA ASN A 90 -6.16 -7.84 0.60
C ASN A 90 -6.08 -9.35 0.38
N LEU A 91 -5.62 -9.78 -0.80
CA LEU A 91 -5.41 -11.19 -1.08
C LEU A 91 -4.40 -11.79 -0.10
N ILE A 92 -3.27 -11.11 0.13
CA ILE A 92 -2.27 -11.51 1.14
C ILE A 92 -2.92 -11.66 2.53
N LYS A 93 -3.68 -10.65 2.99
CA LYS A 93 -4.37 -10.67 4.30
C LYS A 93 -5.36 -11.83 4.43
N HIS A 94 -5.98 -12.25 3.34
CA HIS A 94 -7.08 -13.22 3.33
C HIS A 94 -6.75 -14.52 2.60
N THR A 95 -5.46 -14.83 2.42
CA THR A 95 -4.99 -16.01 1.66
C THR A 95 -5.65 -17.31 2.14
N ALA A 96 -5.72 -17.55 3.45
CA ALA A 96 -6.34 -18.77 3.99
C ALA A 96 -7.83 -18.89 3.60
N SER A 97 -8.56 -17.78 3.68
CA SER A 97 -9.97 -17.74 3.26
C SER A 97 -10.14 -17.91 1.75
N ALA A 98 -9.19 -17.40 0.95
CA ALA A 98 -9.19 -17.57 -0.51
C ALA A 98 -8.97 -19.04 -0.91
N VAL A 99 -8.12 -19.76 -0.16
CA VAL A 99 -7.92 -21.20 -0.33
C VAL A 99 -9.19 -21.97 0.04
N ASP A 100 -9.77 -21.70 1.22
CA ASP A 100 -10.95 -22.42 1.71
C ASP A 100 -12.19 -22.21 0.84
N SER A 101 -12.33 -21.02 0.25
CA SER A 101 -13.46 -20.66 -0.62
C SER A 101 -13.28 -21.11 -2.09
N GLY A 102 -12.14 -21.72 -2.43
CA GLY A 102 -11.84 -22.14 -3.81
C GLY A 102 -11.59 -20.99 -4.78
N GLN A 103 -11.29 -19.79 -4.27
CA GLN A 103 -10.89 -18.63 -5.07
C GLN A 103 -9.45 -18.74 -5.57
N CYS A 104 -8.61 -19.54 -4.89
CA CYS A 104 -7.30 -19.88 -5.40
C CYS A 104 -7.41 -20.80 -6.64
N PRO A 105 -6.74 -20.47 -7.76
CA PRO A 105 -6.67 -21.38 -8.88
C PRO A 105 -6.00 -22.69 -8.45
N GLY A 106 -6.44 -23.82 -9.00
CA GLY A 106 -5.90 -25.15 -8.65
C GLY A 106 -4.39 -25.31 -8.90
N SER A 107 -3.77 -24.37 -9.62
CA SER A 107 -2.35 -24.32 -9.94
C SER A 107 -1.48 -23.53 -8.95
N GLY A 108 -2.04 -22.87 -7.93
CA GLY A 108 -1.22 -22.10 -6.99
C GLY A 108 -1.94 -21.57 -5.76
N THR A 109 -1.27 -21.65 -4.61
CA THR A 109 -1.73 -21.13 -3.31
C THR A 109 -0.95 -19.90 -2.85
N ILE A 110 -0.01 -19.40 -3.66
CA ILE A 110 0.82 -18.26 -3.31
C ILE A 110 0.10 -16.98 -3.77
N PRO A 111 -0.23 -16.05 -2.84
CA PRO A 111 -1.04 -14.86 -3.15
C PRO A 111 -0.26 -13.81 -3.96
N LEU A 112 1.08 -13.88 -3.95
CA LEU A 112 1.97 -12.96 -4.62
C LEU A 112 3.18 -13.70 -5.21
N TRP A 113 3.53 -13.42 -6.46
CA TRP A 113 4.80 -13.83 -7.06
C TRP A 113 5.43 -12.68 -7.84
N LEU A 114 6.70 -12.86 -8.20
CA LEU A 114 7.45 -11.87 -8.96
C LEU A 114 7.63 -12.36 -10.39
N GLU A 115 7.41 -11.45 -11.33
CA GLU A 115 7.86 -11.60 -12.71
C GLU A 115 8.82 -10.45 -13.07
N ASN A 116 9.37 -10.48 -14.27
CA ASN A 116 10.39 -9.52 -14.69
C ASN A 116 9.88 -8.06 -14.71
N ASP A 117 8.58 -7.86 -14.82
CA ASP A 117 7.94 -6.55 -14.93
C ASP A 117 7.32 -6.04 -13.61
N GLY A 118 7.08 -6.92 -12.63
CA GLY A 118 6.50 -6.49 -11.36
C GLY A 118 5.96 -7.60 -10.46
N LEU A 119 4.94 -7.22 -9.70
CA LEU A 119 4.25 -8.04 -8.72
C LEU A 119 2.98 -8.60 -9.33
N HIS A 120 2.77 -9.89 -9.19
CA HIS A 120 1.63 -10.59 -9.76
C HIS A 120 0.86 -11.36 -8.69
N SER A 121 -0.44 -11.41 -8.88
CA SER A 121 -1.40 -12.19 -8.09
C SER A 121 -2.39 -12.87 -9.03
N PHE A 122 -3.33 -13.66 -8.49
CA PHE A 122 -4.26 -14.44 -9.30
C PHE A 122 -5.11 -13.62 -10.28
N GLU A 123 -5.51 -12.40 -9.89
CA GLU A 123 -6.47 -11.59 -10.64
C GLU A 123 -5.89 -10.27 -11.14
N THR A 124 -4.75 -9.85 -10.59
CA THR A 124 -4.20 -8.53 -10.84
C THR A 124 -2.68 -8.51 -10.78
N SER A 125 -2.08 -7.54 -11.46
CA SER A 125 -0.65 -7.31 -11.44
C SER A 125 -0.35 -5.82 -11.39
N ILE A 126 0.84 -5.49 -10.89
CA ILE A 126 1.36 -4.14 -10.83
C ILE A 126 2.84 -4.14 -11.19
N THR A 127 3.23 -3.24 -12.09
CA THR A 127 4.62 -3.14 -12.53
C THR A 127 5.51 -2.48 -11.48
N PHE A 128 6.82 -2.72 -11.53
CA PHE A 128 7.78 -2.01 -10.66
C PHE A 128 7.77 -0.49 -10.90
N GLN A 129 7.45 -0.07 -12.13
CA GLN A 129 7.29 1.35 -12.47
C GLN A 129 6.09 1.95 -11.74
N GLU A 130 4.93 1.31 -11.80
CA GLU A 130 3.72 1.75 -11.09
C GLU A 130 3.93 1.77 -9.57
N VAL A 131 4.64 0.78 -9.01
CA VAL A 131 5.04 0.77 -7.60
C VAL A 131 5.84 2.02 -7.22
N SER A 132 6.79 2.43 -8.08
CA SER A 132 7.60 3.64 -7.84
C SER A 132 6.77 4.91 -7.90
N GLU A 133 5.76 4.97 -8.78
CA GLU A 133 4.84 6.10 -8.88
C GLU A 133 3.97 6.22 -7.63
N ILE A 134 3.43 5.11 -7.13
CA ILE A 134 2.67 5.08 -5.87
C ILE A 134 3.53 5.61 -4.73
N LEU A 135 4.78 5.16 -4.62
CA LEU A 135 5.71 5.66 -3.60
C LEU A 135 5.98 7.16 -3.76
N ALA A 136 6.12 7.66 -4.99
CA ALA A 136 6.29 9.08 -5.23
C ALA A 136 5.07 9.90 -4.76
N ASP A 137 3.85 9.39 -4.98
CA ASP A 137 2.63 10.06 -4.53
C ASP A 137 2.47 10.02 -3.01
N VAL A 138 2.83 8.90 -2.37
CA VAL A 138 2.94 8.80 -0.91
C VAL A 138 3.98 9.78 -0.36
N CYS A 139 5.12 9.96 -1.03
CA CYS A 139 6.16 10.92 -0.64
C CYS A 139 5.64 12.35 -0.67
N LYS A 140 5.01 12.76 -1.78
CA LYS A 140 4.45 14.10 -1.94
C LYS A 140 3.50 14.42 -0.79
N LEU A 141 2.57 13.51 -0.50
CA LEU A 141 1.60 13.73 0.56
C LEU A 141 2.23 13.70 1.96
N ALA A 142 3.20 12.83 2.20
CA ALA A 142 3.94 12.82 3.47
C ALA A 142 4.68 14.15 3.69
N ASN A 143 5.30 14.72 2.65
CA ASN A 143 5.96 16.02 2.71
C ASN A 143 4.95 17.13 2.99
N ASP A 144 3.80 17.11 2.33
CA ASP A 144 2.72 18.07 2.57
C ASP A 144 2.24 18.03 4.03
N TYR A 145 2.20 16.85 4.65
CA TYR A 145 1.81 16.69 6.06
C TYR A 145 2.92 17.02 7.06
N GLN A 146 4.18 17.04 6.64
CA GLN A 146 5.30 17.41 7.51
C GLN A 146 5.44 18.92 7.68
N ASP A 147 4.95 19.73 6.74
CA ASP A 147 4.98 21.19 6.88
C ASP A 147 3.92 21.66 7.89
N PRO A 148 4.32 22.25 9.04
CA PRO A 148 3.35 22.78 10.01
C PRO A 148 2.53 23.96 9.46
N ARG A 149 2.98 24.63 8.39
CA ARG A 149 2.24 25.74 7.76
C ARG A 149 1.12 25.25 6.85
N SER A 150 1.38 24.25 6.02
CA SER A 150 0.37 23.62 5.15
C SER A 150 -0.78 22.99 5.96
N LEU A 151 -0.46 22.40 7.13
CA LEU A 151 -1.46 21.90 8.07
C LEU A 151 -2.33 23.03 8.61
N LYS A 152 -1.71 24.14 9.03
CA LYS A 152 -2.42 25.29 9.61
C LYS A 152 -3.29 26.01 8.58
N GLU A 153 -2.85 26.10 7.33
CA GLU A 153 -3.62 26.68 6.21
C GLU A 153 -4.80 25.80 5.82
N LYS A 154 -4.61 24.47 5.74
CA LYS A 154 -5.72 23.51 5.57
C LYS A 154 -6.72 23.59 6.74
N TRP A 155 -6.25 23.78 7.98
CA TRP A 155 -7.10 23.96 9.15
C TRP A 155 -7.85 25.30 9.20
N ALA A 156 -7.33 26.35 8.54
CA ALA A 156 -8.01 27.64 8.43
C ALA A 156 -9.09 27.65 7.33
N MET A 157 -9.06 26.67 6.43
CA MET A 157 -10.02 26.51 5.33
C MET A 157 -11.15 25.50 5.62
N GLU A 158 -11.06 24.72 6.71
CA GLU A 158 -12.21 23.95 7.19
C GLU A 158 -13.27 24.94 7.72
N PRO A 159 -14.52 24.91 7.22
CA PRO A 159 -15.58 25.72 7.79
C PRO A 159 -15.75 25.28 9.25
N GLN A 160 -15.59 26.23 10.18
CA GLN A 160 -15.97 26.00 11.57
C GLN A 160 -17.46 25.64 11.57
N VAL A 161 -17.75 24.37 11.88
CA VAL A 161 -19.13 23.96 12.16
C VAL A 161 -19.54 24.75 13.40
N ASP A 162 -20.42 25.70 13.18
CA ASP A 162 -20.92 26.62 14.18
C ASP A 162 -21.63 25.82 15.29
N GLU A 163 -21.03 25.77 16.48
CA GLU A 163 -21.58 25.07 17.65
C GLU A 163 -22.88 25.72 18.16
N ASP A 164 -23.32 26.84 17.59
CA ASP A 164 -24.50 27.58 18.04
C ASP A 164 -25.85 27.05 17.52
N VAL A 165 -25.88 26.07 16.60
CA VAL A 165 -27.16 25.51 16.09
C VAL A 165 -27.80 24.48 17.05
N VAL A 166 -27.07 23.96 18.04
CA VAL A 166 -27.59 22.92 18.96
C VAL A 166 -28.42 23.49 20.13
N LYS A 167 -28.47 24.82 20.32
CA LYS A 167 -29.19 25.44 21.46
C LYS A 167 -30.56 26.05 21.17
N GLN A 168 -31.13 25.88 19.97
CA GLN A 168 -32.48 26.40 19.63
C GLN A 168 -33.52 25.31 19.30
N GLY A 169 -33.32 24.09 19.78
CA GLY A 169 -34.33 23.03 19.73
C GLY A 169 -34.52 22.38 21.11
N SER A 170 -35.10 23.12 22.05
CA SER A 170 -35.64 22.60 23.32
C SER A 170 -37.05 23.13 23.51
#